data_AF-A0A956WQI7-F1
#
_entry.id   AF-A0A956WQI7-F1
#
_cell.length_a   1.000
_cell.length_b   1.000
_cell.length_c   1.000
_cell.angle_alpha   90.00
_cell.angle_beta   90.00
_cell.angle_gamma   90.00
#
_symmetry.space_group_name_H-M   'P 1'
#
loop_
_entity.id
_entity.type
_entity.pdbx_description
1 polymer ?
#
loop_
_entity_poly.entity_id
_entity_poly.type
_entity_poly.pdbx_seq_one_letter_code
_entity_poly.pdbx_strand_id
1 'polypeptide(L)'
;MNDKKAIDVGNVWYFWFSTNAFHVDKRLRRLNRMLPSDPRCKFCNAPFKGIGGTLERIIFGKGQSDLNPRFCNMCDAAMRQFPGGAEVEMSMLFADIRGSTALSETMSPTQFSRLINRFYVRA
;
A
#
# COMPACT_ATOMS: atom_id res chain seq x y z
N MET A 1 8.46 19.69 4.11
CA MET A 1 7.52 19.63 5.25
C MET A 1 6.97 21.04 5.48
N ASN A 2 5.67 21.21 5.70
CA ASN A 2 5.11 22.56 6.00
C ASN A 2 5.22 22.91 7.48
N ASP A 3 5.33 21.90 8.35
CA ASP A 3 5.58 22.08 9.76
C ASP A 3 7.09 22.29 10.00
N LYS A 4 7.46 23.28 10.82
CA LYS A 4 8.86 23.68 11.04
C LYS A 4 9.55 22.86 12.14
N LYS A 5 8.87 21.89 12.76
CA LYS A 5 9.45 21.01 13.79
C LYS A 5 10.45 20.03 13.16
N ALA A 6 11.56 19.76 13.85
CA ALA A 6 12.50 18.71 13.46
C ALA A 6 11.78 17.35 13.43
N ILE A 7 12.14 16.50 12.46
CA ILE A 7 11.58 15.16 12.35
C ILE A 7 12.14 14.30 13.50
N ASP A 8 11.34 14.10 14.53
CA ASP A 8 11.55 13.01 15.47
C ASP A 8 11.13 11.70 14.79
N VAL A 9 12.07 10.77 14.62
CA VAL A 9 11.84 9.46 14.00
C VAL A 9 10.68 8.72 14.67
N GLY A 10 10.51 8.87 15.99
CA GLY A 10 9.42 8.27 16.74
C GLY A 10 8.02 8.77 16.32
N ASN A 11 7.94 9.95 15.72
CA ASN A 11 6.67 10.61 15.38
C ASN A 11 6.41 10.71 13.86
N VAL A 12 7.33 10.25 13.01
CA VAL A 12 7.21 10.30 11.53
C VAL A 12 5.87 9.77 11.05
N TRP A 13 5.46 8.60 11.55
CA TRP A 13 4.23 7.95 11.13
C TRP A 13 2.98 8.71 11.59
N TYR A 14 3.00 9.28 12.81
CA TYR A 14 1.90 10.14 13.28
C TYR A 14 1.73 11.35 12.37
N PHE A 15 2.83 12.03 12.03
CA PHE A 15 2.78 13.17 11.12
C PHE A 15 2.30 12.77 9.72
N TRP A 16 2.71 11.61 9.21
CA TRP A 16 2.26 11.10 7.92
C TRP A 16 0.75 10.84 7.91
N PHE A 17 0.22 10.11 8.89
CA PHE A 17 -1.18 9.69 8.90
C PHE A 17 -2.13 10.78 9.38
N SER A 18 -1.75 11.57 10.38
CA SER A 18 -2.65 12.46 11.12
C SER A 18 -2.54 13.94 10.75
N THR A 19 -1.53 14.35 9.97
CA THR A 19 -1.28 15.78 9.67
C THR A 19 -0.99 16.05 8.20
N ASN A 20 -0.79 17.32 7.83
CA ASN A 20 -0.34 17.73 6.47
C ASN A 20 1.18 17.98 6.36
N ALA A 21 1.98 17.50 7.31
CA ALA A 21 3.44 17.68 7.30
C ALA A 21 4.07 17.22 5.97
N PHE A 22 3.69 16.03 5.49
CA PHE A 22 4.14 15.41 4.23
C PHE A 22 3.30 15.81 3.01
N HIS A 23 2.96 17.09 2.87
CA HIS A 23 2.09 17.56 1.78
C HIS A 23 2.65 17.27 0.37
N VAL A 24 3.98 17.32 0.18
CA VAL A 24 4.63 17.02 -1.10
C VAL A 24 4.42 15.55 -1.46
N ASP A 25 4.70 14.64 -0.53
CA ASP A 25 4.53 13.20 -0.72
C ASP A 25 3.06 12.82 -0.93
N LYS A 26 2.15 13.45 -0.18
CA LYS A 26 0.70 13.27 -0.37
C LYS A 26 0.24 13.77 -1.72
N ARG A 27 0.81 14.87 -2.23
CA ARG A 27 0.55 15.36 -3.60
C ARG A 27 1.10 14.38 -4.63
N LEU A 28 2.32 13.87 -4.45
CA LEU A 28 2.90 12.86 -5.34
C LEU A 28 2.07 11.58 -5.36
N ARG A 29 1.58 11.12 -4.20
CA ARG A 29 0.66 9.98 -4.10
C ARG A 29 -0.63 10.17 -4.91
N ARG A 30 -1.14 11.40 -5.01
CA ARG A 30 -2.30 11.74 -5.85
C ARG A 30 -1.93 11.74 -7.33
N LEU A 31 -0.76 12.27 -7.71
CA LEU A 31 -0.27 12.25 -9.09
C LEU A 31 -0.03 10.82 -9.58
N ASN A 32 0.63 10.00 -8.77
CA ASN A 32 0.90 8.59 -9.07
C ASN A 32 -0.39 7.78 -9.27
N ARG A 33 -1.47 8.15 -8.58
CA ARG A 33 -2.81 7.54 -8.79
C ARG A 33 -3.36 7.81 -10.19
N MET A 34 -3.00 8.93 -10.82
CA MET A 34 -3.49 9.29 -12.16
C MET A 34 -2.75 8.55 -13.28
N LEU A 35 -1.53 8.05 -13.02
CA LEU A 35 -0.78 7.28 -14.01
C LEU A 35 -1.44 5.90 -14.23
N PRO A 36 -1.64 5.41 -15.46
CA PRO A 36 -1.98 4.00 -15.71
C PRO A 36 -0.76 3.10 -15.41
N SER A 37 -0.82 1.84 -15.02
CA SER A 37 -1.92 0.88 -14.84
C SER A 37 -1.78 0.21 -13.46
N ASP A 38 -2.64 -0.75 -13.12
CA ASP A 38 -2.42 -1.64 -11.98
C ASP A 38 -1.46 -2.81 -12.33
N PRO A 39 -0.83 -3.47 -11.33
CA PRO A 39 -0.87 -3.22 -9.88
C PRO A 39 0.00 -2.05 -9.41
N ARG A 40 -0.26 -1.53 -8.20
CA ARG A 40 0.37 -0.34 -7.62
C ARG A 40 0.91 -0.55 -6.21
N CYS A 41 1.86 0.28 -5.81
CA CYS A 41 2.29 0.42 -4.42
C CYS A 41 1.12 0.90 -3.54
N LYS A 42 0.79 0.15 -2.49
CA LYS A 42 -0.28 0.49 -1.54
C LYS A 42 -0.02 1.79 -0.77
N PHE A 43 1.24 2.17 -0.60
CA PHE A 43 1.62 3.39 0.12
C PHE A 43 1.58 4.63 -0.78
N CYS A 44 2.37 4.67 -1.85
CA CYS A 44 2.57 5.85 -2.68
C CYS A 44 1.83 5.84 -4.04
N ASN A 45 1.02 4.81 -4.33
CA ASN A 45 0.29 4.61 -5.60
C ASN A 45 1.12 4.47 -6.87
N ALA A 46 2.46 4.37 -6.78
CA ALA A 46 3.31 4.16 -7.95
C ALA A 46 2.89 2.86 -8.68
N PRO A 47 2.54 2.92 -9.98
CA PRO A 47 2.27 1.72 -10.78
C PRO A 47 3.52 0.86 -10.97
N PHE A 48 3.33 -0.45 -11.11
CA PHE A 48 4.42 -1.42 -11.34
C PHE A 48 4.50 -1.92 -12.78
N LYS A 49 3.39 -1.79 -13.54
CA LYS A 49 3.24 -2.32 -14.89
C LYS A 49 2.73 -1.25 -15.85
N GLY A 50 2.81 -1.57 -17.15
CA GLY A 50 2.38 -0.69 -18.21
C GLY A 50 3.24 0.57 -18.31
N ILE A 51 2.73 1.55 -19.05
CA ILE A 51 3.48 2.77 -19.38
C ILE A 51 3.86 3.55 -18.10
N GLY A 52 2.93 3.73 -17.16
CA GLY A 52 3.26 4.45 -15.92
C GLY A 52 4.25 3.70 -15.05
N GLY A 53 4.22 2.36 -15.00
CA GLY A 53 5.23 1.59 -14.28
C GLY A 53 6.63 1.74 -14.89
N THR A 54 6.72 1.78 -16.23
CA THR A 54 7.97 2.06 -16.92
C THR A 54 8.49 3.47 -16.63
N LEU A 55 7.60 4.49 -16.65
CA LEU A 55 7.97 5.86 -16.30
C LEU A 55 8.47 5.98 -14.85
N GLU A 56 7.78 5.37 -13.89
CA GLU A 56 8.20 5.35 -12.48
C GLU A 56 9.57 4.69 -12.29
N ARG A 57 9.84 3.62 -13.03
CA ARG A 57 11.13 2.93 -13.00
C ARG A 57 12.25 3.77 -13.60
N ILE A 58 12.03 4.36 -14.77
CA ILE A 58 13.08 5.10 -15.49
C ILE A 58 13.37 6.45 -14.82
N ILE A 59 12.33 7.18 -14.41
CA ILE A 59 12.48 8.55 -13.90
C ILE A 59 12.83 8.54 -12.41
N PHE A 60 12.21 7.64 -11.62
CA PHE A 60 12.31 7.67 -10.15
C PHE A 60 12.97 6.42 -9.56
N GLY A 61 13.37 5.43 -10.38
CA GLY A 61 13.95 4.18 -9.88
C GLY A 61 12.97 3.31 -9.08
N LYS A 62 11.66 3.58 -9.19
CA LYS A 62 10.64 2.86 -8.42
C LYS A 62 10.25 1.56 -9.13
N GLY A 63 10.57 0.45 -8.49
CA GLY A 63 10.19 -0.90 -8.89
C GLY A 63 9.31 -1.56 -7.83
N GLN A 64 8.64 -2.65 -8.20
CA GLN A 64 7.96 -3.51 -7.23
C GLN A 64 8.99 -4.11 -6.28
N SER A 65 8.71 -4.11 -4.97
CA SER A 65 9.60 -4.65 -3.96
C SER A 65 9.67 -6.18 -4.03
N ASP A 66 10.87 -6.74 -3.85
CA ASP A 66 11.08 -8.19 -3.76
C ASP A 66 10.59 -8.78 -2.43
N LEU A 67 10.68 -8.02 -1.33
CA LEU A 67 10.19 -8.43 -0.01
C LEU A 67 8.66 -8.46 0.06
N ASN A 68 7.99 -7.38 -0.35
CA ASN A 68 6.53 -7.29 -0.34
C ASN A 68 6.01 -6.75 -1.67
N PRO A 69 5.42 -7.59 -2.54
CA PRO A 69 4.97 -7.18 -3.86
C PRO A 69 3.82 -6.16 -3.84
N ARG A 70 3.25 -5.81 -2.68
CA ARG A 70 2.27 -4.73 -2.55
C ARG A 70 2.90 -3.34 -2.42
N PHE A 71 4.22 -3.23 -2.26
CA PHE A 71 4.95 -1.97 -2.08
C PHE A 71 6.04 -1.80 -3.13
N CYS A 72 6.52 -0.57 -3.34
CA CYS A 72 7.71 -0.32 -4.14
C CYS A 72 8.99 -0.42 -3.29
N ASN A 73 10.12 -0.68 -3.95
CA ASN A 73 11.45 -0.71 -3.34
C ASN A 73 11.77 0.54 -2.49
N MET A 74 11.37 1.73 -2.96
CA MET A 74 11.61 2.99 -2.24
C MET A 74 10.79 3.09 -0.95
N CYS A 75 9.54 2.62 -0.97
CA CYS A 75 8.72 2.58 0.25
C CYS A 75 9.23 1.54 1.24
N ASP A 76 9.71 0.38 0.76
CA ASP A 76 10.35 -0.62 1.62
C ASP A 76 11.60 -0.03 2.31
N ALA A 77 12.47 0.65 1.55
CA ALA A 77 13.64 1.33 2.11
C ALA A 77 13.26 2.39 3.15
N ALA A 78 12.23 3.20 2.88
CA ALA A 78 11.73 4.19 3.84
C ALA A 78 11.20 3.55 5.13
N MET A 79 10.44 2.46 5.02
CA MET A 79 9.92 1.73 6.19
C MET A 79 11.05 1.16 7.07
N ARG A 80 12.16 0.72 6.46
CA ARG A 80 13.34 0.26 7.19
C ARG A 80 14.12 1.41 7.85
N GLN A 81 14.17 2.57 7.21
CA GLN A 81 14.85 3.75 7.74
C GLN A 81 14.10 4.40 8.91
N PHE A 82 12.77 4.36 8.86
CA PHE A 82 11.89 4.93 9.88
C PHE A 82 11.07 3.82 10.55
N PRO A 83 11.71 2.93 11.33
CA PRO A 83 10.99 1.88 12.02
C PRO A 83 10.03 2.50 13.05
N GLY A 84 8.84 1.93 13.18
CA GLY A 84 7.81 2.40 14.10
C GLY A 84 6.41 2.33 13.51
N GLY A 85 5.49 3.08 14.10
CA GLY A 85 4.10 3.17 13.66
C GLY A 85 3.40 4.35 14.32
N ALA A 86 2.09 4.43 14.09
CA ALA A 86 1.23 5.39 14.77
C ALA A 86 -0.11 4.74 15.09
N GLU A 87 -0.68 5.14 16.22
CA GLU A 87 -2.08 4.87 16.51
C GLU A 87 -2.93 5.77 15.60
N VAL A 88 -3.78 5.14 14.79
CA VAL A 88 -4.65 5.82 13.83
C VAL A 88 -6.06 5.29 14.00
N GLU A 89 -7.05 6.18 13.99
CA GLU A 89 -8.45 5.78 13.97
C GLU A 89 -8.76 5.12 12.61
N MET A 90 -9.32 3.91 12.65
CA MET A 90 -9.66 3.14 11.46
C MET A 90 -11.09 2.61 11.54
N SER A 91 -11.83 2.73 10.45
CA SER A 91 -13.10 2.03 10.27
C SER A 91 -12.88 0.72 9.52
N MET A 92 -13.39 -0.39 10.04
CA MET A 92 -13.26 -1.71 9.44
C MET A 92 -14.65 -2.26 9.07
N LEU A 93 -14.76 -2.85 7.88
CA LEU A 93 -15.94 -3.59 7.45
C LEU A 93 -15.66 -5.07 7.58
N PHE A 94 -16.49 -5.77 8.35
CA PHE A 94 -16.46 -7.22 8.45
C PHE A 94 -17.55 -7.82 7.58
N ALA A 95 -17.18 -8.72 6.67
CA ALA A 95 -18.10 -9.47 5.83
C ALA A 95 -18.01 -10.95 6.21
N ASP A 96 -19.10 -11.50 6.74
CA ASP A 96 -19.22 -12.92 7.05
C ASP A 96 -19.62 -13.71 5.79
N ILE A 97 -18.84 -14.73 5.45
CA ILE A 97 -19.12 -15.60 4.30
C ILE A 97 -19.81 -16.86 4.83
N ARG A 98 -21.14 -16.86 4.79
CA ARG A 98 -21.95 -17.98 5.28
C ARG A 98 -21.52 -19.31 4.65
N GLY A 99 -21.33 -20.33 5.50
CA GLY A 99 -20.93 -21.68 5.06
C GLY A 99 -19.46 -21.82 4.64
N SER A 100 -18.61 -20.82 4.87
CA SER A 100 -17.21 -20.85 4.46
C SER A 100 -16.42 -22.02 5.04
N THR A 101 -16.72 -22.43 6.29
CA THR A 101 -16.06 -23.55 6.95
C THR A 101 -16.35 -24.87 6.24
N ALA A 102 -17.63 -25.22 6.07
CA ALA A 102 -18.04 -26.43 5.37
C ALA A 102 -17.50 -26.45 3.92
N LEU A 103 -17.50 -25.28 3.25
CA LEU A 103 -16.91 -25.17 1.92
C LEU A 103 -15.39 -25.43 1.93
N SER A 104 -14.68 -24.92 2.94
CA SER A 104 -13.23 -25.12 3.06
C SER A 104 -12.85 -26.58 3.32
N GLU A 105 -13.71 -27.36 3.96
CA GLU A 105 -13.49 -28.80 4.22
C GLU A 105 -13.52 -29.64 2.93
N THR A 106 -14.20 -29.16 1.89
CA THR A 106 -14.33 -29.88 0.60
C THR A 106 -13.20 -29.62 -0.40
N MET A 107 -12.25 -28.74 -0.09
CA MET A 107 -11.21 -28.33 -1.04
C MET A 107 -9.88 -28.01 -0.36
N SER A 108 -8.81 -27.91 -1.16
CA SER A 108 -7.51 -27.51 -0.60
C SER A 108 -7.52 -26.04 -0.16
N PRO A 109 -6.66 -25.65 0.82
CA PRO A 109 -6.52 -24.26 1.23
C PRO A 109 -6.19 -23.30 0.09
N THR A 110 -5.44 -23.76 -0.92
CA THR A 110 -5.09 -22.95 -2.10
C THR A 110 -6.32 -22.67 -2.97
N GLN A 111 -7.18 -23.67 -3.20
CA GLN A 111 -8.42 -23.50 -3.95
C GLN A 111 -9.37 -22.57 -3.23
N PHE A 112 -9.52 -22.76 -1.91
CA PHE A 112 -10.36 -21.90 -1.08
C PHE A 112 -9.87 -20.45 -1.10
N SER A 113 -8.57 -20.22 -0.87
CA SER A 113 -7.97 -18.87 -0.95
C SER A 113 -8.21 -18.20 -2.31
N ARG A 114 -8.03 -18.93 -3.42
CA ARG A 114 -8.33 -18.40 -4.77
C ARG A 114 -9.81 -18.07 -4.96
N LEU A 115 -10.72 -18.85 -4.38
CA LEU A 115 -12.16 -18.61 -4.44
C LEU A 115 -12.53 -17.34 -3.65
N ILE A 116 -12.10 -17.25 -2.39
CA ILE A 116 -12.38 -16.09 -1.52
C ILE A 116 -11.76 -14.81 -2.08
N ASN A 117 -10.55 -14.89 -2.65
CA ASN A 117 -9.88 -13.73 -3.24
C ASN A 117 -10.64 -13.10 -4.42
N ARG A 118 -11.61 -13.80 -5.03
CA ARG A 118 -12.46 -13.20 -6.08
C ARG A 118 -13.30 -12.04 -5.55
N PHE A 119 -13.72 -12.10 -4.28
CA PHE A 119 -14.45 -11.02 -3.63
C PHE A 119 -13.62 -9.73 -3.59
N TYR A 120 -12.32 -9.84 -3.30
CA TYR A 120 -11.42 -8.68 -3.17
C TYR A 120 -10.88 -8.12 -4.49
N VAL A 121 -10.98 -8.86 -5.60
CA VAL A 121 -10.45 -8.43 -6.91
C VAL A 121 -11.53 -7.84 -7.82
N ARG A 122 -12.79 -8.24 -7.64
CA ARG A 122 -13.92 -7.76 -8.45
C ARG A 122 -14.77 -6.66 -7.81
N ALA A 123 -14.66 -6.45 -6.50
CA ALA A 123 -15.24 -5.31 -5.79
C ALA A 123 -14.38 -4.06 -5.98
#